data_AF-A0A3S3RHD8-F1
#
_entry.id   AF-A0A3S3RHD8-F1
#
_cell.length_a   1.000
_cell.length_b   1.000
_cell.length_c   1.000
_cell.angle_alpha   90.00
_cell.angle_beta   90.00
_cell.angle_gamma   90.00
#
_symmetry.space_group_name_H-M   'P 1'
#
loop_
_entity.id
_entity.type
_entity.pdbx_description
1 polymer ?
#
loop_
_entity_poly.entity_id
_entity_poly.type
_entity_poly.pdbx_seq_one_letter_code
_entity_poly.pdbx_strand_id
1 'polypeptide(L)'
;ARDADSGINGAITYAKLARGDDASSKFYIDPVMGVVRSMVTFALEGEKMYGFDVKATDREGSETGNSVVINVFVYVLPETKMVLFVTDTEPIFVERKSKELTSFLSNITNFDVKMAKHEPHMEGEIQEPHSTDVFLYAFNPHNNDIVDTITLLDFSSKFTIVENLKQFRIKRIQGITVQEKISQMGPTEIAIIALRSVIFLGTVLAIALLCSSCKKGECIEYMKQIILMTIYCRDSFENQISFCLGNQKQLIMDNIHDRIYFPYYK
;
A
#
# COMPACT_ATOMS: atom_id res chain seq x y z
N ALA A 1 4.51 -18.62 12.89
CA ALA A 1 5.30 -19.84 13.11
C ALA A 1 4.48 -20.86 13.87
N ARG A 2 4.67 -22.15 13.59
CA ARG A 2 4.12 -23.25 14.40
C ARG A 2 5.28 -24.03 15.00
N ASP A 3 5.30 -24.07 16.32
CA ASP A 3 6.11 -25.02 17.09
C ASP A 3 5.19 -26.14 17.55
N ALA A 4 5.73 -27.35 17.56
CA ALA A 4 5.01 -28.54 17.95
C ALA A 4 5.14 -28.81 19.46
N ASP A 5 6.08 -28.15 20.13
CA ASP A 5 6.26 -28.21 21.57
C ASP A 5 5.26 -27.33 22.35
N SER A 6 5.04 -27.69 23.62
CA SER A 6 4.13 -26.99 24.53
C SER A 6 4.89 -26.29 25.66
N GLY A 7 4.30 -25.23 26.24
CA GLY A 7 4.91 -24.45 27.30
C GLY A 7 6.02 -23.52 26.79
N ILE A 8 7.05 -23.29 27.60
CA ILE A 8 8.17 -22.39 27.24
C ILE A 8 8.86 -22.84 25.95
N ASN A 9 8.99 -24.15 25.72
CA ASN A 9 9.62 -24.66 24.50
C ASN A 9 8.84 -24.31 23.22
N GLY A 10 7.52 -24.10 23.29
CA GLY A 10 6.72 -23.64 22.15
C GLY A 10 6.54 -22.12 22.08
N ALA A 11 7.12 -21.36 23.02
CA ALA A 11 7.01 -19.90 23.06
C ALA A 11 8.04 -19.28 22.11
N ILE A 12 7.55 -18.77 20.98
CA ILE A 12 8.39 -18.23 19.90
C ILE A 12 8.48 -16.71 20.03
N THR A 13 9.71 -16.20 20.05
CA THR A 13 10.02 -14.76 19.99
C THR A 13 10.53 -14.40 18.60
N TYR A 14 9.93 -13.36 17.99
CA TYR A 14 10.31 -12.85 16.67
C TYR A 14 11.22 -11.63 16.81
N ALA A 15 12.26 -11.57 15.98
CA ALA A 15 13.18 -10.45 15.90
C ALA A 15 13.54 -10.17 14.44
N LYS A 16 13.50 -8.89 14.06
CA LYS A 16 14.01 -8.46 12.76
C LYS A 16 15.53 -8.34 12.83
N LEU A 17 16.23 -8.94 11.88
CA LEU A 17 17.67 -8.78 11.75
C LEU A 17 17.96 -7.53 10.92
N ALA A 18 18.62 -6.53 11.52
CA ALA A 18 18.98 -5.32 10.83
C ALA A 18 20.15 -5.59 9.86
N ARG A 19 19.94 -5.35 8.57
CA ARG A 19 21.00 -5.44 7.54
C ARG A 19 21.63 -4.07 7.23
N GLY A 20 21.30 -3.02 7.98
CA GLY A 20 21.73 -1.64 7.71
C GLY A 20 21.05 -1.01 6.50
N ASP A 21 19.92 -1.57 6.08
CA ASP A 21 19.12 -1.15 4.93
C ASP A 21 17.95 -0.22 5.34
N ASP A 22 17.41 0.51 4.37
CA ASP A 22 16.23 1.37 4.56
C ASP A 22 15.00 0.59 5.07
N ALA A 23 14.92 -0.72 4.82
CA ALA A 23 13.85 -1.57 5.32
C ALA A 23 13.88 -1.71 6.86
N SER A 24 15.08 -1.69 7.46
CA SER A 24 15.25 -1.84 8.91
C SER A 24 14.70 -0.68 9.74
N SER A 25 14.47 0.52 9.17
CA SER A 25 13.85 1.64 9.89
C SER A 25 12.35 1.79 9.59
N LYS A 26 11.88 1.25 8.46
CA LYS A 26 10.51 1.45 7.97
C LYS A 26 9.48 0.45 8.50
N PHE A 27 9.92 -0.71 8.99
CA PHE A 27 9.03 -1.79 9.47
C PHE A 27 9.33 -2.19 10.91
N TYR A 28 8.29 -2.47 11.68
CA TYR A 28 8.36 -3.05 13.01
C TYR A 28 7.80 -4.47 12.99
N ILE A 29 8.35 -5.39 13.77
CA ILE A 29 7.78 -6.71 14.00
C ILE A 29 7.44 -6.85 15.48
N ASP A 30 6.20 -7.27 15.75
CA ASP A 30 5.77 -7.62 17.10
C ASP A 30 6.50 -8.90 17.55
N PRO A 31 7.27 -8.86 18.65
CA PRO A 31 8.09 -10.00 19.08
C PRO A 31 7.28 -11.18 19.57
N VAL A 32 6.01 -11.00 19.93
CA VAL A 32 5.12 -12.05 20.44
C VAL A 32 4.17 -12.53 19.36
N MET A 33 3.51 -11.59 18.67
CA MET A 33 2.52 -11.93 17.66
C MET A 33 3.14 -12.26 16.29
N GLY A 34 4.39 -11.83 16.03
CA GLY A 34 5.03 -11.96 14.72
C GLY A 34 4.40 -11.08 13.64
N VAL A 35 3.55 -10.12 14.02
CA VAL A 35 2.87 -9.21 13.11
C VAL A 35 3.82 -8.11 12.67
N VAL A 36 4.00 -7.96 11.35
CA VAL A 36 4.76 -6.86 10.76
C VAL A 36 3.86 -5.65 10.59
N ARG A 37 4.32 -4.49 11.06
CA ARG A 37 3.66 -3.19 10.94
C ARG A 37 4.57 -2.20 10.25
N SER A 38 3.98 -1.27 9.49
CA SER A 38 4.71 -0.12 8.99
C SER A 38 4.92 0.92 10.10
N MET A 39 6.08 1.57 10.11
CA MET A 39 6.38 2.74 10.94
C MET A 39 6.29 4.06 10.16
N VAL A 40 6.16 4.02 8.83
CA VAL A 40 6.12 5.19 7.95
C VAL A 40 4.97 5.11 6.93
N THR A 41 4.62 6.23 6.31
CA THR A 41 3.74 6.21 5.14
C THR A 41 4.55 5.97 3.86
N PHE A 42 3.96 5.22 2.93
CA PHE A 42 4.57 4.91 1.62
C PHE A 42 3.91 5.69 0.46
N ALA A 43 3.10 6.72 0.75
CA ALA A 43 2.37 7.48 -0.26
C ALA A 43 3.25 8.07 -1.38
N LEU A 44 4.54 8.32 -1.10
CA LEU A 44 5.51 8.92 -2.02
C LEU A 44 6.48 7.91 -2.64
N GLU A 45 6.54 6.71 -2.08
CA GLU A 45 7.47 5.68 -2.50
C GLU A 45 6.89 5.01 -3.74
N GLY A 46 7.63 4.97 -4.87
CA GLY A 46 7.19 4.34 -6.13
C GLY A 46 6.94 2.84 -6.02
N GLU A 47 6.94 2.13 -7.15
CA GLU A 47 6.97 0.66 -7.16
C GLU A 47 8.29 0.19 -6.52
N LYS A 48 8.25 -0.07 -5.21
CA LYS A 48 9.40 -0.47 -4.41
C LYS A 48 9.09 -1.73 -3.63
N MET A 49 10.11 -2.57 -3.53
CA MET A 49 10.12 -3.80 -2.77
C MET A 49 11.14 -3.67 -1.64
N TYR A 50 10.73 -3.95 -0.42
CA TYR A 50 11.60 -3.98 0.74
C TYR A 50 11.76 -5.43 1.20
N GLY A 51 13.01 -5.88 1.31
CA GLY A 51 13.34 -7.19 1.85
C GLY A 51 13.98 -7.04 3.23
N PHE A 52 13.57 -7.83 4.21
CA PHE A 52 14.27 -7.92 5.50
C PHE A 52 14.18 -9.33 6.08
N ASP A 53 15.12 -9.67 6.95
CA ASP A 53 15.13 -10.98 7.60
C ASP A 53 14.41 -10.95 8.94
N VAL A 54 13.62 -11.98 9.19
CA VAL A 54 12.98 -12.23 10.48
C VAL A 54 13.55 -13.52 11.06
N LYS A 55 14.12 -13.41 12.25
CA LYS A 55 14.51 -14.53 13.10
C LYS A 55 13.35 -14.87 14.02
N ALA A 56 12.94 -16.13 14.05
CA ALA A 56 12.06 -16.67 15.07
C ALA A 56 12.87 -17.61 15.95
N THR A 57 12.79 -17.44 17.27
CA THR A 57 13.55 -18.22 18.26
C THR A 57 12.58 -18.81 19.27
N ASP A 58 12.67 -20.12 19.55
CA ASP A 58 11.86 -20.77 20.59
C ASP A 58 12.33 -20.37 22.01
N ARG A 59 11.71 -20.94 23.06
CA ARG A 59 12.08 -20.69 24.47
C ARG A 59 12.12 -19.22 24.84
N GLU A 60 11.12 -18.47 24.40
CA GLU A 60 10.97 -17.03 24.65
C GLU A 60 12.16 -16.19 24.13
N GLY A 61 12.92 -16.72 23.16
CA GLY A 61 14.09 -16.04 22.61
C GLY A 61 15.39 -16.32 23.35
N SER A 62 15.45 -17.39 24.15
CA SER A 62 16.67 -17.84 24.82
C SER A 62 17.82 -18.08 23.84
N GLU A 63 19.06 -17.80 24.24
CA GLU A 63 20.25 -18.14 23.46
C GLU A 63 20.43 -19.66 23.26
N THR A 64 19.79 -20.46 24.13
CA THR A 64 19.76 -21.93 24.03
C THR A 64 18.55 -22.44 23.24
N GLY A 65 17.74 -21.54 22.70
CA GLY A 65 16.58 -21.85 21.89
C GLY A 65 16.91 -22.06 20.42
N ASN A 66 16.12 -22.90 19.73
CA ASN A 66 16.27 -23.10 18.30
C ASN A 66 15.81 -21.86 17.56
N SER A 67 16.55 -21.50 16.53
CA SER A 67 16.28 -20.30 15.74
C SER A 67 16.15 -20.64 14.25
N VAL A 68 15.17 -20.01 13.60
CA VAL A 68 15.01 -20.05 12.15
C VAL A 68 14.98 -18.62 11.61
N VAL A 69 15.65 -18.38 10.50
CA VAL A 69 15.65 -17.08 9.82
C VAL A 69 14.91 -17.23 8.50
N ILE A 70 13.94 -16.35 8.27
CA ILE A 70 13.22 -16.25 7.00
C ILE A 70 13.44 -14.87 6.38
N ASN A 71 13.34 -14.80 5.06
CA ASN A 71 13.33 -13.53 4.36
C ASN A 71 11.90 -13.11 4.06
N VAL A 72 11.59 -11.85 4.35
CA VAL A 72 10.27 -11.24 4.19
C VAL A 72 10.37 -10.16 3.13
N PHE A 73 9.44 -10.20 2.18
CA PHE A 73 9.31 -9.19 1.15
C PHE A 73 8.03 -8.38 1.32
N VAL A 74 8.17 -7.07 1.17
CA VAL A 74 7.09 -6.10 1.25
C VAL A 74 7.02 -5.33 -0.04
N TYR A 75 5.89 -5.40 -0.72
CA TYR A 75 5.66 -4.67 -1.96
C TYR A 75 4.79 -3.45 -1.69
N VAL A 76 5.27 -2.28 -2.14
CA VAL A 76 4.46 -1.06 -2.20
C VAL A 76 3.71 -1.07 -3.53
N LEU A 77 2.42 -1.41 -3.48
CA LEU A 77 1.60 -1.51 -4.68
C LEU A 77 0.96 -0.15 -5.01
N PRO A 78 1.28 0.46 -6.17
CA PRO A 78 0.50 1.59 -6.64
C PRO A 78 -0.88 1.12 -7.10
N GLU A 79 -1.88 1.98 -6.94
CA GLU A 79 -3.24 1.65 -7.38
C GLU A 79 -3.35 1.44 -8.90
N THR A 80 -2.44 2.01 -9.69
CA THR A 80 -2.39 1.80 -11.15
C THR A 80 -2.10 0.35 -11.55
N LYS A 81 -1.58 -0.48 -10.62
CA LYS A 81 -1.37 -1.92 -10.78
C LYS A 81 -2.56 -2.76 -10.27
N MET A 82 -3.63 -2.11 -9.84
CA MET A 82 -4.86 -2.76 -9.40
C MET A 82 -5.94 -2.67 -10.49
N VAL A 83 -6.85 -3.62 -10.46
CA VAL A 83 -8.08 -3.64 -11.24
C VAL A 83 -9.25 -3.35 -10.31
N LEU A 84 -10.11 -2.41 -10.73
CA LEU A 84 -11.33 -2.03 -10.03
C LEU A 84 -12.51 -2.85 -10.54
N PHE A 85 -13.21 -3.52 -9.63
CA PHE A 85 -14.49 -4.17 -9.90
C PHE A 85 -15.58 -3.36 -9.21
N VAL A 86 -16.50 -2.77 -9.98
CA VAL A 86 -17.68 -2.13 -9.39
C VAL A 86 -18.79 -3.15 -9.33
N THR A 87 -19.29 -3.40 -8.13
CA THR A 87 -20.29 -4.42 -7.85
C THR A 87 -21.57 -3.77 -7.35
N ASP A 88 -22.72 -4.32 -7.75
CA ASP A 88 -24.02 -3.97 -7.17
C ASP A 88 -24.24 -4.76 -5.88
N THR A 89 -23.29 -4.75 -4.96
CA THR A 89 -23.39 -5.46 -3.68
C THR A 89 -22.88 -4.60 -2.54
N GLU A 90 -23.40 -4.82 -1.34
CA GLU A 90 -22.96 -4.09 -0.14
C GLU A 90 -21.55 -4.50 0.30
N PRO A 91 -20.76 -3.57 0.89
CA PRO A 91 -19.38 -3.84 1.29
C PRO A 91 -19.24 -5.05 2.21
N ILE A 92 -20.17 -5.21 3.15
CA ILE A 92 -20.21 -6.31 4.11
C ILE A 92 -20.36 -7.67 3.41
N PHE A 93 -21.13 -7.72 2.32
CA PHE A 93 -21.30 -8.95 1.55
C PHE A 93 -20.00 -9.32 0.83
N VAL A 94 -19.37 -8.34 0.18
CA VAL A 94 -18.08 -8.51 -0.51
C VAL A 94 -17.00 -9.00 0.46
N GLU A 95 -16.90 -8.40 1.63
CA GLU A 95 -15.91 -8.78 2.65
C GLU A 95 -16.08 -10.25 3.07
N ARG A 96 -17.30 -10.67 3.38
CA ARG A 96 -17.61 -12.05 3.80
C ARG A 96 -17.32 -13.08 2.71
N LYS A 97 -17.50 -12.70 1.45
CA LYS A 97 -17.30 -13.57 0.28
C LYS A 97 -15.97 -13.35 -0.44
N SER A 98 -15.11 -12.49 0.11
CA SER A 98 -13.82 -12.10 -0.49
C SER A 98 -12.93 -13.30 -0.82
N LYS A 99 -12.83 -14.29 0.08
CA LYS A 99 -12.04 -15.51 -0.14
C LYS A 99 -12.56 -16.37 -1.27
N GLU A 100 -13.89 -16.46 -1.41
CA GLU A 100 -14.53 -17.22 -2.48
C GLU A 100 -14.27 -16.53 -3.83
N LEU A 101 -14.41 -15.20 -3.87
CA LEU A 101 -14.09 -14.38 -5.03
C LEU A 101 -12.64 -14.55 -5.46
N THR A 102 -11.68 -14.35 -4.56
CA THR A 102 -10.26 -14.42 -4.88
C THR A 102 -9.84 -15.83 -5.27
N SER A 103 -10.28 -16.87 -4.54
CA SER A 103 -9.96 -18.26 -4.86
C SER A 103 -10.44 -18.64 -6.26
N PHE A 104 -11.64 -18.20 -6.63
CA PHE A 104 -12.21 -18.45 -7.94
C PHE A 104 -11.44 -17.73 -9.05
N LEU A 105 -11.15 -16.43 -8.87
CA LEU A 105 -10.39 -15.64 -9.83
C LEU A 105 -8.97 -16.22 -10.01
N SER A 106 -8.34 -16.66 -8.92
CA SER A 106 -7.03 -17.31 -8.97
C SER A 106 -7.06 -18.60 -9.79
N ASN A 107 -8.09 -19.42 -9.62
CA ASN A 107 -8.23 -20.68 -10.34
C ASN A 107 -8.41 -20.47 -11.86
N ILE A 108 -9.13 -19.43 -12.29
CA ILE A 108 -9.37 -19.18 -13.72
C ILE A 108 -8.19 -18.50 -14.39
N THR A 109 -7.54 -17.58 -13.70
CA THR A 109 -6.42 -16.81 -14.24
C THR A 109 -5.09 -17.55 -14.18
N ASN A 110 -4.98 -18.57 -13.32
CA ASN A 110 -3.72 -19.17 -12.90
C ASN A 110 -2.76 -18.15 -12.24
N PHE A 111 -3.28 -17.02 -11.75
CA PHE A 111 -2.56 -16.06 -10.92
C PHE A 111 -3.00 -16.16 -9.47
N ASP A 112 -2.17 -15.74 -8.53
CA ASP A 112 -2.58 -15.58 -7.13
C ASP A 112 -3.26 -14.21 -6.97
N VAL A 113 -4.57 -14.17 -7.21
CA VAL A 113 -5.41 -12.98 -7.13
C VAL A 113 -5.74 -12.67 -5.67
N LYS A 114 -5.58 -11.41 -5.28
CA LYS A 114 -5.83 -10.91 -3.93
C LYS A 114 -6.64 -9.63 -3.96
N MET A 115 -7.41 -9.42 -2.91
CA MET A 115 -8.14 -8.17 -2.66
C MET A 115 -7.27 -7.23 -1.84
N ALA A 116 -6.98 -6.04 -2.37
CA ALA A 116 -6.24 -5.00 -1.66
C ALA A 116 -7.14 -4.28 -0.66
N LYS A 117 -8.29 -3.81 -1.13
CA LYS A 117 -9.27 -3.06 -0.33
C LYS A 117 -10.65 -3.13 -0.99
N HIS A 118 -11.65 -2.68 -0.26
CA HIS A 118 -13.01 -2.48 -0.75
C HIS A 118 -13.60 -1.21 -0.13
N GLU A 119 -14.37 -0.46 -0.91
CA GLU A 119 -14.96 0.82 -0.50
C GLU A 119 -16.41 0.89 -1.04
N PRO A 120 -17.35 1.57 -0.35
CA PRO A 120 -18.66 1.87 -0.94
C PRO A 120 -18.48 2.63 -2.26
N HIS A 121 -19.26 2.28 -3.28
CA HIS A 121 -19.16 2.93 -4.58
C HIS A 121 -19.57 4.41 -4.49
N MET A 122 -18.86 5.26 -5.24
CA MET A 122 -19.16 6.68 -5.35
C MET A 122 -19.59 7.01 -6.78
N GLU A 123 -20.82 7.52 -6.95
CA GLU A 123 -21.27 8.12 -8.20
C GLU A 123 -21.23 9.66 -8.08
N GLY A 124 -20.12 10.24 -8.54
CA GLY A 124 -19.80 11.63 -8.25
C GLY A 124 -19.49 11.82 -6.76
N GLU A 125 -20.25 12.69 -6.08
CA GLU A 125 -20.14 12.91 -4.64
C GLU A 125 -21.10 12.04 -3.80
N ILE A 126 -21.94 11.24 -4.46
CA ILE A 126 -22.97 10.45 -3.79
C ILE A 126 -22.42 9.05 -3.53
N GLN A 127 -22.40 8.67 -2.26
CA GLN A 127 -22.12 7.30 -1.86
C GLN A 127 -23.34 6.42 -2.15
N GLU A 128 -23.14 5.35 -2.92
CA GLU A 128 -24.15 4.31 -3.15
C GLU A 128 -23.96 3.17 -2.12
N PRO A 129 -24.78 3.09 -1.06
CA PRO A 129 -24.55 2.13 0.03
C PRO A 129 -24.72 0.66 -0.41
N HIS A 130 -25.41 0.41 -1.52
CA HIS A 130 -25.66 -0.94 -2.06
C HIS A 130 -24.72 -1.33 -3.21
N SER A 131 -23.72 -0.49 -3.49
CA SER A 131 -22.70 -0.74 -4.49
C SER A 131 -21.32 -0.70 -3.82
N THR A 132 -20.37 -1.52 -4.29
CA THR A 132 -19.01 -1.60 -3.72
C THR A 132 -17.97 -1.61 -4.81
N ASP A 133 -16.95 -0.78 -4.62
CA ASP A 133 -15.70 -0.74 -5.37
C ASP A 133 -14.70 -1.71 -4.75
N VAL A 134 -14.32 -2.72 -5.53
CA VAL A 134 -13.42 -3.79 -5.09
C VAL A 134 -12.09 -3.69 -5.84
N PHE A 135 -11.01 -3.50 -5.11
CA PHE A 135 -9.67 -3.30 -5.65
C PHE A 135 -8.90 -4.62 -5.60
N LEU A 136 -8.57 -5.16 -6.76
CA LEU A 136 -7.90 -6.45 -6.91
C LEU A 136 -6.53 -6.29 -7.55
N TYR A 137 -5.61 -7.17 -7.20
CA TYR A 137 -4.31 -7.31 -7.86
C TYR A 137 -3.96 -8.80 -7.90
N ALA A 138 -2.92 -9.16 -8.64
CA ALA A 138 -2.49 -10.55 -8.69
C ALA A 138 -0.97 -10.70 -8.72
N PHE A 139 -0.51 -11.84 -8.22
CA PHE A 139 0.87 -12.30 -8.40
C PHE A 139 0.93 -13.42 -9.42
N ASN A 140 1.99 -13.44 -10.22
CA ASN A 140 2.29 -14.57 -11.06
C ASN A 140 3.08 -15.62 -10.24
N PRO A 141 2.54 -16.83 -10.03
CA PRO A 141 3.16 -17.84 -9.19
C PRO A 141 4.49 -18.38 -9.75
N HIS A 142 4.76 -18.18 -11.04
CA HIS A 142 5.98 -18.69 -11.68
C HIS A 142 7.21 -17.83 -11.42
N ASN A 143 7.04 -16.51 -11.34
CA ASN A 143 8.13 -15.55 -11.15
C ASN A 143 7.99 -14.71 -9.88
N ASN A 144 6.90 -14.88 -9.12
CA ASN A 144 6.56 -14.13 -7.91
C ASN A 144 6.53 -12.61 -8.13
N ASP A 145 6.06 -12.18 -9.31
CA ASP A 145 5.96 -10.78 -9.71
C ASP A 145 4.50 -10.31 -9.78
N ILE A 146 4.29 -9.01 -9.61
CA ILE A 146 2.96 -8.40 -9.70
C ILE A 146 2.52 -8.36 -11.16
N VAL A 147 1.30 -8.85 -11.44
CA VAL A 147 0.74 -8.89 -12.78
C VAL A 147 0.30 -7.48 -13.21
N ASP A 148 0.60 -7.11 -14.45
CA ASP A 148 0.13 -5.84 -15.01
C ASP A 148 -1.39 -5.81 -15.20
N THR A 149 -1.97 -4.63 -14.97
CA THR A 149 -3.39 -4.33 -15.14
C THR A 149 -3.91 -4.71 -16.53
N ILE A 150 -3.14 -4.48 -17.60
CA ILE A 150 -3.56 -4.84 -18.96
C ILE A 150 -3.75 -6.34 -19.09
N THR A 151 -2.81 -7.12 -18.56
CA THR A 151 -2.88 -8.58 -18.56
C THR A 151 -4.08 -9.06 -17.76
N LEU A 152 -4.33 -8.49 -16.58
CA LEU A 152 -5.49 -8.85 -15.76
C LEU A 152 -6.83 -8.50 -16.42
N LEU A 153 -6.90 -7.37 -17.13
CA LEU A 153 -8.08 -6.95 -17.87
C LEU A 153 -8.35 -7.82 -19.11
N ASP A 154 -7.31 -8.29 -19.80
CA ASP A 154 -7.46 -9.21 -20.93
C ASP A 154 -8.17 -10.50 -20.49
N PHE A 155 -7.75 -11.07 -19.35
CA PHE A 155 -8.46 -12.21 -18.75
C PHE A 155 -9.85 -11.84 -18.22
N SER A 156 -10.14 -10.56 -17.98
CA SER A 156 -11.45 -10.15 -17.49
C SER A 156 -12.59 -10.31 -18.48
N SER A 157 -12.27 -10.28 -19.77
CA SER A 157 -13.21 -10.62 -20.84
C SER A 157 -13.74 -12.05 -20.72
N LYS A 158 -12.98 -12.96 -20.07
CA LYS A 158 -13.38 -14.34 -19.80
C LYS A 158 -14.25 -14.47 -18.53
N PHE A 159 -14.26 -13.47 -17.65
CA PHE A 159 -15.04 -13.50 -16.40
C PHE A 159 -16.54 -13.28 -16.62
N THR A 160 -16.93 -12.60 -17.69
CA THR A 160 -18.33 -12.21 -17.98
C THR A 160 -19.29 -13.40 -18.12
N ILE A 161 -18.77 -14.62 -18.27
CA ILE A 161 -19.56 -15.82 -18.57
C ILE A 161 -19.73 -16.74 -17.35
N VAL A 162 -19.10 -16.45 -16.20
CA VAL A 162 -19.08 -17.44 -15.12
C VAL A 162 -20.18 -17.23 -14.08
N GLU A 163 -21.02 -18.25 -13.91
CA GLU A 163 -22.17 -18.23 -13.00
C GLU A 163 -21.81 -17.89 -11.56
N ASN A 164 -20.63 -18.31 -11.09
CA ASN A 164 -20.17 -18.05 -9.72
C ASN A 164 -19.86 -16.58 -9.43
N LEU A 165 -19.65 -15.75 -10.46
CA LEU A 165 -19.49 -14.30 -10.31
C LEU A 165 -20.83 -13.55 -10.35
N LYS A 166 -21.93 -14.21 -10.75
CA LYS A 166 -23.26 -13.58 -10.81
C LYS A 166 -23.70 -13.07 -9.42
N GLN A 167 -23.30 -13.74 -8.34
CA GLN A 167 -23.63 -13.32 -6.97
C GLN A 167 -23.06 -11.95 -6.59
N PHE A 168 -21.94 -11.55 -7.22
CA PHE A 168 -21.31 -10.24 -6.98
C PHE A 168 -21.89 -9.14 -7.86
N ARG A 169 -22.80 -9.45 -8.81
CA ARG A 169 -23.44 -8.49 -9.71
C ARG A 169 -22.48 -7.41 -10.22
N ILE A 170 -21.38 -7.87 -10.82
CA ILE A 170 -20.31 -6.99 -11.30
C ILE A 170 -20.89 -6.11 -12.42
N LYS A 171 -20.95 -4.79 -12.18
CA LYS A 171 -21.43 -3.78 -13.12
C LYS A 171 -20.36 -3.45 -14.16
N ARG A 172 -19.11 -3.25 -13.71
CA ARG A 172 -17.99 -2.88 -14.59
C ARG A 172 -16.65 -3.39 -14.06
N ILE A 173 -15.70 -3.58 -14.98
CA ILE A 173 -14.32 -3.95 -14.68
C ILE A 173 -13.36 -2.94 -15.32
N GLN A 174 -12.53 -2.41 -14.43
CA GLN A 174 -11.70 -1.23 -14.48
C GLN A 174 -10.18 -1.31 -14.44
N GLY A 175 -9.43 -0.76 -15.39
CA GLY A 175 -8.06 -0.35 -15.08
C GLY A 175 -8.07 0.95 -14.27
N ILE A 176 -7.30 1.06 -13.19
CA ILE A 176 -7.17 2.33 -12.47
C ILE A 176 -6.15 3.20 -13.19
N THR A 177 -6.63 4.30 -13.78
CA THR A 177 -5.74 5.30 -14.39
C THR A 177 -5.63 6.53 -13.49
N VAL A 178 -4.47 7.18 -13.50
CA VAL A 178 -4.21 8.41 -12.72
C VAL A 178 -5.21 9.52 -13.05
N GLN A 179 -5.79 9.49 -14.25
CA GLN A 179 -6.67 10.53 -14.76
C GLN A 179 -8.08 10.50 -14.13
N GLU A 180 -8.63 9.33 -13.80
CA GLU A 180 -9.97 9.22 -13.17
C GLU A 180 -9.98 9.78 -11.74
N LYS A 181 -8.87 9.64 -11.01
CA LYS A 181 -8.75 10.11 -9.63
C LYS A 181 -8.74 11.64 -9.51
N ILE A 182 -8.25 12.36 -10.53
CA ILE A 182 -8.31 13.83 -10.57
C ILE A 182 -9.76 14.29 -10.80
N SER A 183 -10.52 13.55 -11.61
CA SER A 183 -11.92 13.88 -11.92
C SER A 183 -12.88 13.63 -10.75
N GLN A 184 -12.47 12.87 -9.73
CA GLN A 184 -13.25 12.62 -8.51
C GLN A 184 -12.88 13.53 -7.33
N MET A 185 -11.92 14.46 -7.47
CA MET A 185 -11.58 15.39 -6.39
C MET A 185 -12.76 16.31 -6.07
N GLY A 186 -13.14 16.34 -4.79
CA GLY A 186 -14.22 17.19 -4.32
C GLY A 186 -13.86 18.68 -4.41
N PRO A 187 -14.87 19.58 -4.47
CA PRO A 187 -14.65 21.03 -4.53
C PRO A 187 -13.90 21.56 -3.30
N THR A 188 -14.01 20.89 -2.16
CA THR A 188 -13.28 21.22 -0.92
C THR A 188 -11.79 20.95 -1.04
N GLU A 189 -11.39 19.83 -1.65
CA GLU A 189 -10.00 19.47 -1.88
C GLU A 189 -9.35 20.44 -2.86
N ILE A 190 -10.07 20.78 -3.95
CA ILE A 190 -9.65 21.79 -4.93
C ILE A 190 -9.48 23.16 -4.26
N ALA A 191 -10.43 23.57 -3.42
CA ALA A 191 -10.35 24.84 -2.70
C ALA A 191 -9.14 24.93 -1.75
N ILE A 192 -8.81 23.83 -1.05
CA ILE A 192 -7.63 23.77 -0.18
C ILE A 192 -6.34 23.86 -0.99
N ILE A 193 -6.25 23.17 -2.13
CA ILE A 193 -5.09 23.25 -3.04
C ILE A 193 -4.92 24.69 -3.55
N ALA A 194 -6.00 25.31 -4.01
CA ALA A 194 -6.00 26.69 -4.48
C ALA A 194 -5.55 27.66 -3.40
N LEU A 195 -6.11 27.58 -2.19
CA LEU A 195 -5.76 28.46 -1.08
C LEU A 195 -4.27 28.36 -0.70
N ARG A 196 -3.72 27.14 -0.63
CA ARG A 196 -2.31 26.93 -0.31
C ARG A 196 -1.38 27.45 -1.41
N SER A 197 -1.78 27.36 -2.68
CA SER A 197 -1.02 27.93 -3.79
C SER A 197 -0.91 29.46 -3.71
N VAL A 198 -2.01 30.15 -3.32
CA VAL A 198 -2.03 31.61 -3.18
C VAL A 198 -1.13 32.08 -2.03
N ILE A 199 -1.20 31.40 -0.88
CA ILE A 199 -0.33 31.70 0.27
C ILE A 199 1.14 31.55 -0.13
N PHE A 200 1.47 30.48 -0.85
CA PHE A 200 2.83 30.23 -1.31
C PHE A 200 3.35 31.34 -2.24
N LEU A 201 2.61 31.70 -3.29
CA LEU A 201 2.98 32.81 -4.19
C LEU A 201 3.19 34.12 -3.41
N GLY A 202 2.33 34.41 -2.43
CA GLY A 202 2.47 35.56 -1.55
C GLY A 202 3.78 35.56 -0.76
N THR A 203 4.17 34.41 -0.19
CA THR A 203 5.44 34.29 0.56
C THR A 203 6.67 34.45 -0.33
N VAL A 204 6.67 33.87 -1.53
CA VAL A 204 7.78 33.99 -2.49
C VAL A 204 7.96 35.44 -2.92
N LEU A 205 6.87 36.14 -3.23
CA LEU A 205 6.91 37.56 -3.58
C LEU A 205 7.42 38.42 -2.42
N ALA A 206 6.95 38.18 -1.19
CA ALA A 206 7.42 38.91 -0.01
C ALA A 206 8.94 38.73 0.20
N ILE A 207 9.44 37.50 0.06
CA ILE A 207 10.87 37.22 0.20
C ILE A 207 11.67 37.86 -0.94
N ALA A 208 11.18 37.83 -2.18
CA ALA A 208 11.83 38.49 -3.32
C ALA A 208 11.94 40.02 -3.11
N LEU A 209 10.89 40.65 -2.59
CA LEU A 209 10.88 42.08 -2.24
C LEU A 209 11.88 42.40 -1.12
N LEU A 210 11.93 41.57 -0.07
CA LEU A 210 12.92 41.71 1.00
C LEU A 210 14.35 41.55 0.47
N CYS A 211 14.59 40.57 -0.42
CA CYS A 211 15.89 40.36 -1.07
C CYS A 211 16.31 41.55 -1.95
N SER A 212 15.37 42.20 -2.65
CA SER A 212 15.64 43.39 -3.45
C SER A 212 16.02 44.63 -2.61
N SER A 213 15.65 44.62 -1.32
CA SER A 213 15.93 45.70 -0.38
C SER A 213 17.23 45.48 0.44
N CYS A 214 17.78 44.27 0.47
CA CYS A 214 19.04 43.95 1.16
C CYS A 214 20.27 44.35 0.33
N LYS A 215 21.24 45.05 0.94
CA LYS A 215 22.54 45.36 0.31
C LYS A 215 23.40 44.09 0.19
N LYS A 216 24.08 43.93 -0.95
CA LYS A 216 24.91 42.77 -1.35
C LYS A 216 25.77 42.22 -0.20
N GLY A 217 25.39 41.05 0.30
CA GLY A 217 26.11 40.28 1.33
C GLY A 217 25.19 39.25 2.00
N GLU A 218 24.04 39.71 2.50
CA GLU A 218 23.06 38.85 3.19
C GLU A 218 22.15 38.06 2.21
N CYS A 219 22.08 38.47 0.93
CA CYS A 219 21.22 37.86 -0.08
C CYS A 219 21.54 36.38 -0.39
N ILE A 220 22.75 35.90 -0.09
CA ILE A 220 23.14 34.49 -0.37
C ILE A 220 22.42 33.54 0.59
N GLU A 221 22.21 33.95 1.85
CA GLU A 221 21.51 33.14 2.84
C GLU A 221 20.01 33.08 2.55
N TYR A 222 19.43 34.21 2.11
CA TYR A 222 18.05 34.26 1.62
C TYR A 222 17.85 33.45 0.33
N MET A 223 18.79 33.49 -0.63
CA MET A 223 18.71 32.66 -1.83
C MET A 223 18.76 31.16 -1.50
N LYS A 224 19.57 30.74 -0.53
CA LYS A 224 19.56 29.36 -0.02
C LYS A 224 18.22 29.00 0.62
N GLN A 225 17.64 29.90 1.41
CA GLN A 225 16.30 29.68 1.98
C GLN A 225 15.22 29.60 0.90
N ILE A 226 15.24 30.44 -0.13
CA ILE A 226 14.29 30.39 -1.25
C ILE A 226 14.41 29.05 -1.99
N ILE A 227 15.63 28.59 -2.27
CA ILE A 227 15.86 27.29 -2.94
C ILE A 227 15.36 26.14 -2.07
N LEU A 228 15.69 26.13 -0.76
CA LEU A 228 15.17 25.12 0.17
C LEU A 228 13.65 25.17 0.25
N MET A 229 13.05 26.35 0.27
CA MET A 229 11.59 26.53 0.33
C MET A 229 10.92 26.09 -0.98
N THR A 230 11.59 26.28 -2.12
CA THR A 230 11.11 25.82 -3.43
C THR A 230 11.18 24.30 -3.55
N ILE A 231 12.27 23.68 -3.05
CA ILE A 231 12.42 22.22 -2.97
C ILE A 231 11.35 21.65 -2.02
N TYR A 232 11.23 22.22 -0.81
CA TYR A 232 10.22 21.82 0.16
C TYR A 232 8.80 22.03 -0.38
N CYS A 233 8.57 23.07 -1.19
CA CYS A 233 7.28 23.32 -1.81
C CYS A 233 6.98 22.31 -2.93
N ARG A 234 7.97 21.93 -3.74
CA ARG A 234 7.81 20.86 -4.73
C ARG A 234 7.43 19.56 -4.03
N ASP A 235 8.18 19.18 -2.99
CA ASP A 235 7.89 17.97 -2.21
C ASP A 235 6.52 18.07 -1.52
N SER A 236 6.19 19.22 -0.93
CA SER A 236 4.90 19.47 -0.28
C SER A 236 3.73 19.44 -1.26
N PHE A 237 3.91 19.95 -2.48
CA PHE A 237 2.89 19.94 -3.53
C PHE A 237 2.71 18.53 -4.12
N GLU A 238 3.80 17.79 -4.36
CA GLU A 238 3.74 16.37 -4.73
C GLU A 238 3.08 15.53 -3.60
N ASN A 239 3.39 15.82 -2.34
CA ASN A 239 2.73 15.20 -1.18
C ASN A 239 1.25 15.55 -1.11
N GLN A 240 0.89 16.79 -1.42
CA GLN A 240 -0.48 17.26 -1.34
C GLN A 240 -1.34 16.71 -2.48
N ILE A 241 -0.78 16.62 -3.68
CA ILE A 241 -1.42 15.90 -4.79
C ILE A 241 -1.56 14.42 -4.43
N SER A 242 -0.53 13.78 -3.88
CA SER A 242 -0.62 12.37 -3.47
C SER A 242 -1.63 12.13 -2.34
N PHE A 243 -1.73 13.08 -1.39
CA PHE A 243 -2.69 13.05 -0.28
C PHE A 243 -4.13 13.28 -0.74
N CYS A 244 -4.39 14.29 -1.59
CA CYS A 244 -5.72 14.58 -2.16
C CYS A 244 -6.15 13.53 -3.19
N LEU A 245 -5.22 12.96 -3.96
CA LEU A 245 -5.48 11.80 -4.79
C LEU A 245 -5.73 10.54 -3.96
N GLY A 246 -5.67 10.58 -2.63
CA GLY A 246 -5.86 9.39 -1.79
C GLY A 246 -4.96 8.24 -2.22
N ASN A 247 -3.70 8.49 -2.59
CA ASN A 247 -2.71 7.45 -2.88
C ASN A 247 -2.32 6.69 -1.60
N GLN A 248 -3.29 6.02 -0.98
CA GLN A 248 -3.04 5.02 0.03
C GLN A 248 -2.46 3.81 -0.71
N LYS A 249 -1.12 3.79 -0.81
CA LYS A 249 -0.42 2.61 -1.32
C LYS A 249 -0.62 1.48 -0.33
N GLN A 250 -1.20 0.39 -0.82
CA GLN A 250 -1.39 -0.80 -0.02
C GLN A 250 -0.04 -1.50 0.12
N LEU A 251 0.35 -1.77 1.36
CA LEU A 251 1.48 -2.66 1.62
C LEU A 251 1.00 -4.09 1.50
N ILE A 252 1.60 -4.82 0.56
CA ILE A 252 1.39 -6.25 0.47
C ILE A 252 2.56 -6.91 1.19
N MET A 253 2.20 -7.60 2.26
CA MET A 253 3.12 -8.41 3.05
C MET A 253 2.90 -9.87 2.67
N ASP A 254 3.97 -10.58 2.35
CA ASP A 254 3.90 -12.04 2.34
C ASP A 254 3.48 -12.53 3.73
N ASN A 255 2.52 -13.45 3.80
CA ASN A 255 1.97 -13.92 5.07
C ASN A 255 3.01 -14.81 5.77
N ILE A 256 3.73 -14.22 6.74
CA ILE A 256 4.84 -14.85 7.46
C ILE A 256 4.38 -16.08 8.26
N HIS A 257 3.11 -16.11 8.69
CA HIS A 257 2.61 -17.17 9.56
C HIS A 257 2.61 -18.55 8.92
N ASP A 258 2.47 -18.65 7.59
CA ASP A 258 2.37 -19.92 6.88
C ASP A 258 3.73 -20.48 6.40
N ARG A 259 4.83 -19.72 6.54
CA ARG A 259 6.18 -20.13 6.07
C ARG A 259 7.15 -20.55 7.18
N ILE A 260 6.82 -20.35 8.45
CA ILE A 260 7.71 -20.71 9.56
C ILE A 260 7.19 -21.97 10.25
N TYR A 261 7.89 -23.09 10.03
CA TYR A 261 7.60 -24.39 10.64
C TYR A 261 8.80 -24.84 11.46
N PHE A 262 8.62 -25.06 12.76
CA PHE A 262 9.62 -25.70 13.62
C PHE A 262 9.31 -27.22 13.64
N PRO A 263 10.19 -28.07 13.09
CA PRO A 263 10.00 -29.52 13.20
C PRO A 263 10.18 -29.99 14.65
N TYR A 264 9.32 -30.92 15.08
CA TYR A 264 9.39 -31.63 16.36
C TYR A 264 10.76 -32.32 16.50
N TYR A 265 11.52 -32.00 17.55
CA TYR A 265 12.65 -32.83 17.97
C TYR A 265 12.56 -33.11 19.47
N LYS A 266 12.37 -34.40 19.78
CA LYS A 266 12.37 -34.95 21.15
C LYS A 266 13.65 -34.62 21.91
#